data_AF-A0A1Q5ZV36-F1
#
_entry.id   AF-A0A1Q5ZV36-F1
#
_cell.length_a   1.000
_cell.length_b   1.000
_cell.length_c   1.000
_cell.angle_alpha   90.00
_cell.angle_beta   90.00
_cell.angle_gamma   90.00
#
_symmetry.space_group_name_H-M   'P 1'
#
loop_
_entity.id
_entity.type
_entity.pdbx_description
1 polymer ?
#
loop_
_entity_poly.entity_id
_entity_poly.type
_entity_poly.pdbx_seq_one_letter_code
_entity_poly.pdbx_strand_id
1 'polypeptide(L)'
;MPTHLFNAYFESLDGATLAGPVTMDKDEYLFVNKNTADDIYFNLKKTTDGWIFSGGPVTHSVPQTYIDAVGAQIDKFHQGI
;
A
#
# COMPACT_ATOMS: atom_id res chain seq x y z
N MET A 1 -3.16 -3.83 17.68
CA MET A 1 -4.23 -4.27 16.76
C MET A 1 -4.13 -3.36 15.55
N PRO A 2 -4.11 -3.89 14.33
CA PRO A 2 -4.00 -3.08 13.13
C PRO A 2 -5.22 -2.16 12.99
N THR A 3 -4.97 -0.88 12.70
CA THR A 3 -6.00 0.15 12.53
C THR A 3 -6.26 0.36 11.06
N HIS A 4 -7.52 0.27 10.62
CA HIS A 4 -7.90 0.66 9.26
C HIS A 4 -7.81 2.17 9.11
N LEU A 5 -7.17 2.63 8.03
CA LEU A 5 -7.05 4.05 7.72
C LEU A 5 -8.04 4.46 6.63
N PHE A 6 -7.92 3.83 5.46
CA PHE A 6 -8.73 4.10 4.28
C PHE A 6 -8.59 2.94 3.27
N ASN A 7 -9.32 3.00 2.16
CA ASN A 7 -9.09 2.12 1.01
C ASN A 7 -8.25 2.85 -0.04
N ALA A 8 -7.10 2.29 -0.39
CA ALA A 8 -6.25 2.82 -1.45
C ALA A 8 -6.75 2.35 -2.82
N TYR A 9 -6.52 3.17 -3.84
CA TYR A 9 -6.86 2.87 -5.24
C TYR A 9 -5.70 3.31 -6.14
N PHE A 10 -5.25 2.45 -7.05
CA PHE A 10 -4.22 2.77 -8.05
C PHE A 10 -4.24 1.79 -9.22
N GLU A 11 -3.64 2.18 -10.34
CA GLU A 11 -3.48 1.30 -11.51
C GLU A 11 -2.20 0.48 -11.40
N SER A 12 -2.29 -0.82 -11.68
CA SER A 12 -1.15 -1.71 -11.84
C SER A 12 -0.48 -1.53 -13.20
N LEU A 13 0.73 -2.09 -13.35
CA LEU A 13 1.51 -1.99 -14.59
C LEU A 13 0.86 -2.67 -15.81
N ASP A 14 -0.06 -3.61 -15.58
CA ASP A 14 -0.86 -4.28 -16.60
C ASP A 14 -2.20 -3.58 -16.88
N GLY A 15 -2.45 -2.43 -16.24
CA GLY A 15 -3.65 -1.62 -16.42
C GLY A 15 -4.86 -2.07 -15.60
N ALA A 16 -4.74 -3.08 -14.74
CA ALA A 16 -5.79 -3.40 -13.78
C ALA A 16 -5.88 -2.33 -12.68
N THR A 17 -7.06 -2.15 -12.09
CA THR A 17 -7.20 -1.30 -10.90
C THR A 17 -6.98 -2.16 -9.66
N LEU A 18 -5.93 -1.87 -8.90
CA LEU A 18 -5.72 -2.44 -7.57
C LEU A 18 -6.39 -1.54 -6.54
N ALA A 19 -7.17 -2.15 -5.67
CA ALA A 19 -7.81 -1.40 -4.60
C ALA A 19 -8.08 -2.27 -3.37
N GLY A 20 -8.01 -1.65 -2.21
CA GLY A 20 -8.30 -2.32 -0.95
C GLY A 20 -7.76 -1.59 0.27
N PRO A 21 -7.97 -2.17 1.47
CA PRO A 21 -7.69 -1.48 2.71
C PRO A 21 -6.20 -1.25 2.90
N VAL A 22 -5.89 -0.07 3.44
CA VAL A 22 -4.62 0.23 4.10
C VAL A 22 -4.85 0.17 5.60
N THR A 23 -4.09 -0.68 6.27
CA THR A 23 -4.06 -0.77 7.73
C THR A 23 -2.69 -0.35 8.26
N MET A 24 -2.64 0.09 9.52
CA MET A 24 -1.42 0.52 10.19
C MET A 24 -1.24 -0.25 11.49
N ASP A 25 -0.03 -0.74 11.74
CA ASP A 25 0.40 -1.26 13.03
C ASP A 25 1.75 -0.63 13.39
N LYS A 26 1.74 0.20 14.44
CA LYS A 26 2.86 1.08 14.81
C LYS A 26 3.32 1.92 13.62
N ASP A 27 4.55 1.76 13.16
CA ASP A 27 5.20 2.55 12.10
C ASP A 27 5.28 1.79 10.76
N GLU A 28 4.46 0.76 10.60
CA GLU A 28 4.33 -0.02 9.36
C GLU A 28 2.88 -0.04 8.87
N TYR A 29 2.72 -0.02 7.55
CA TYR A 29 1.42 -0.03 6.88
C TYR A 29 1.31 -1.29 6.03
N LEU A 30 0.11 -1.82 5.90
CA LEU A 30 -0.21 -2.98 5.06
C LEU A 30 -1.30 -2.58 4.06
N PHE A 31 -1.01 -2.76 2.78
CA PHE A 31 -2.02 -2.76 1.73
C PHE A 31 -2.43 -4.19 1.38
N VAL A 32 -3.72 -4.42 1.19
CA VAL A 32 -4.26 -5.69 0.70
C VAL A 32 -5.20 -5.43 -0.46
N ASN A 33 -4.88 -5.92 -1.65
CA ASN A 33 -5.81 -5.88 -2.77
C ASN A 33 -7.04 -6.74 -2.48
N LYS A 34 -8.21 -6.16 -2.71
CA LYS A 34 -9.53 -6.82 -2.60
C LYS A 34 -10.39 -6.59 -3.84
N ASN A 35 -9.85 -5.90 -4.85
CA ASN A 35 -10.58 -5.52 -6.05
C ASN A 35 -10.39 -6.50 -7.22
N THR A 36 -9.22 -7.12 -7.33
CA THR A 36 -8.96 -8.18 -8.33
C THR A 36 -8.80 -9.54 -7.65
N ALA A 37 -8.77 -10.61 -8.46
CA ALA A 37 -8.51 -11.95 -7.96
C ALA A 37 -7.04 -12.18 -7.56
N ASP A 38 -6.16 -11.22 -7.86
CA ASP A 38 -4.74 -11.31 -7.54
C ASP A 38 -4.52 -11.10 -6.05
N ASP A 39 -3.80 -12.03 -5.43
CA ASP A 39 -3.46 -11.99 -4.00
C ASP A 39 -2.26 -11.07 -3.74
N ILE A 40 -2.42 -9.80 -4.14
CA ILE A 40 -1.40 -8.76 -3.98
C ILE A 40 -1.61 -8.09 -2.62
N TYR A 41 -0.65 -8.26 -1.74
CA TYR A 41 -0.55 -7.52 -0.49
C TYR A 41 0.90 -7.20 -0.21
N PHE A 42 1.15 -6.08 0.47
CA PHE A 42 2.51 -5.69 0.82
C PHE A 42 2.51 -4.73 1.99
N ASN A 43 3.58 -4.83 2.78
CA ASN A 43 3.90 -3.87 3.80
C ASN A 43 4.78 -2.75 3.24
N LEU A 44 4.55 -1.55 3.73
CA LEU A 44 5.34 -0.39 3.43
C LEU A 44 5.64 0.45 4.67
N LYS A 45 6.79 1.13 4.64
CA LYS A 45 7.27 2.01 5.70
C LYS A 45 7.78 3.32 5.14
N LYS A 46 7.56 4.41 5.87
CA LYS A 46 8.15 5.73 5.55
C LYS A 46 9.58 5.80 6.07
N THR A 47 10.51 6.22 5.23
CA THR A 47 11.90 6.57 5.58
C THR A 47 12.18 8.05 5.27
N THR A 48 13.41 8.49 5.52
CA THR A 48 13.87 9.84 5.13
C THR A 48 13.88 10.06 3.62
N ASP A 49 14.04 8.98 2.85
CA ASP A 49 14.22 9.04 1.40
C ASP A 49 12.92 8.76 0.62
N GLY A 50 11.86 8.31 1.30
CA GLY A 50 10.57 8.02 0.66
C GLY A 50 9.82 6.87 1.31
N TRP A 51 8.89 6.28 0.56
CA TRP A 51 8.20 5.06 0.97
C TRP A 51 8.95 3.84 0.45
N ILE A 52 9.11 2.81 1.27
CA ILE A 52 9.80 1.57 0.89
C ILE A 52 8.90 0.37 1.14
N PHE A 53 9.09 -0.68 0.34
CA PHE A 53 8.61 -2.02 0.67
C PHE A 53 9.33 -2.52 1.92
N SER A 54 8.58 -2.92 2.94
CA SER A 54 9.14 -3.40 4.22
C SER A 54 8.87 -4.88 4.49
N GLY A 55 7.99 -5.51 3.72
CA GLY A 55 7.66 -6.92 3.88
C GLY A 55 6.42 -7.32 3.07
N GLY A 56 6.14 -8.62 3.05
CA GLY A 56 5.04 -9.19 2.27
C GLY A 56 5.47 -10.44 1.49
N PRO A 57 4.53 -11.07 0.79
CA PRO A 57 4.75 -12.26 0.01
C PRO A 57 5.60 -11.92 -1.22
N VAL A 58 6.53 -12.79 -1.55
CA VAL A 58 7.35 -12.70 -2.77
C VAL A 58 6.68 -13.35 -3.99
N THR A 59 5.43 -13.82 -3.84
CA THR A 59 4.68 -14.51 -4.89
C THR A 59 4.25 -13.59 -6.01
N HIS A 60 4.10 -12.29 -5.72
CA HIS A 60 3.84 -11.25 -6.71
C HIS A 60 4.96 -10.21 -6.67
N SER A 61 5.36 -9.73 -7.84
CA SER A 61 6.29 -8.60 -7.93
C SER A 61 5.56 -7.33 -7.49
N VAL A 62 6.10 -6.66 -6.46
CA VAL A 62 5.59 -5.38 -5.97
C VAL A 62 6.55 -4.29 -6.44
N PRO A 63 6.29 -3.64 -7.59
CA PRO A 63 7.13 -2.56 -8.09
C PRO A 63 7.06 -1.34 -7.18
N GLN A 64 8.14 -0.55 -7.16
CA GLN A 64 8.22 0.68 -6.36
C GLN A 64 7.07 1.66 -6.67
N THR A 65 6.56 1.67 -7.91
CA THR A 65 5.40 2.49 -8.28
C THR A 65 4.14 2.19 -7.47
N TYR A 66 3.94 0.95 -7.01
CA TYR A 66 2.80 0.60 -6.16
C TYR A 66 3.01 1.12 -4.73
N ILE A 67 4.25 1.01 -4.23
CA ILE A 67 4.66 1.54 -2.93
C ILE A 67 4.46 3.06 -2.91
N ASP A 68 4.90 3.75 -3.95
CA ASP A 68 4.77 5.20 -4.08
C ASP A 68 3.30 5.63 -4.19
N ALA A 69 2.48 4.89 -4.94
CA ALA A 69 1.06 5.18 -5.11
C ALA A 69 0.26 5.04 -3.80
N VAL A 70 0.51 3.97 -3.03
CA VAL A 70 -0.11 3.79 -1.71
C VAL A 70 0.46 4.80 -0.72
N GLY A 71 1.79 4.99 -0.71
CA GLY A 71 2.48 5.93 0.16
C GLY A 71 1.99 7.37 -0.01
N ALA A 72 1.78 7.83 -1.25
CA ALA A 72 1.23 9.16 -1.52
C ALA A 72 -0.21 9.32 -0.96
N GLN A 73 -1.01 8.26 -0.96
CA GLN A 73 -2.35 8.28 -0.35
C GLN A 73 -2.28 8.30 1.17
N ILE A 74 -1.31 7.60 1.78
CA ILE A 74 -1.06 7.66 3.22
C ILE A 74 -0.58 9.06 3.63
N ASP A 75 0.32 9.68 2.87
CA ASP A 75 0.77 11.05 3.12
C ASP A 75 -0.42 12.03 3.07
N LYS A 76 -1.29 11.91 2.07
CA LYS A 76 -2.53 12.71 1.97
C LYS A 76 -3.48 12.51 3.14
N PHE A 77 -3.66 11.26 3.60
CA PHE A 77 -4.51 10.94 4.74
C PHE A 77 -4.04 11.66 6.01
N HIS A 78 -2.73 11.70 6.26
CA HIS A 78 -2.17 12.38 7.43
C HIS A 78 -2.04 13.90 7.28
N GLN A 79 -1.98 14.42 6.05
CA GLN A 79 -2.06 15.86 5.77
C GLN A 79 -3.49 16.42 5.88
N GLY A 80 -4.49 15.53 5.89
CA GLY A 80 -5.92 15.85 5.97
C GLY A 80 -6.47 15.99 7.39
N ILE A 81 -5.68 16.53 8.33
CA ILE A 81 -6.11 17.09 9.63
C ILE A 81 -5.40 18.43 9.84
#